data_AF-A0A1L7XBK6-F1
#
_entry.id   AF-A0A1L7XBK6-F1
#
_cell.length_a   1.000
_cell.length_b   1.000
_cell.length_c   1.000
_cell.angle_alpha   90.00
_cell.angle_beta   90.00
_cell.angle_gamma   90.00
#
_symmetry.space_group_name_H-M   'P 1'
#
loop_
_entity.id
_entity.type
_entity.pdbx_description
1 polymer ?
#
loop_
_entity_poly.entity_id
_entity_poly.type
_entity_poly.pdbx_seq_one_letter_code
_entity_poly.pdbx_strand_id
1 'polypeptide(L)'
;MATTEERTFIEMRQEGYRQAHNSLDVSTLLSWMSQDIDYSDHGIGVVHISKSGLHDLATAVFSSVKDMVFTTVSLNGTKSFTAWEWIAKGTLLKEIPGIPLKVGDEFESMGCSLFWWKEGGGEEGSILKMAEYSRFVGI
;
A
#
# COMPACT_ATOMS: atom_id res chain seq x y z
N MET A 1 7.27 24.14 -0.28
CA MET A 1 7.96 23.11 -1.08
C MET A 1 8.94 22.41 -0.16
N ALA A 2 9.00 21.08 -0.19
CA ALA A 2 9.96 20.32 0.62
C ALA A 2 11.39 20.72 0.26
N THR A 3 12.30 20.71 1.24
CA THR A 3 13.73 20.87 0.96
C THR A 3 14.27 19.65 0.20
N THR A 4 15.44 19.77 -0.44
CA THR A 4 16.08 18.62 -1.11
C THR A 4 16.28 17.44 -0.15
N GLU A 5 16.74 17.72 1.07
CA GLU A 5 16.93 16.68 2.10
C GLU A 5 15.62 16.02 2.52
N GLU A 6 14.55 16.82 2.70
CA GLU A 6 13.23 16.29 3.02
C GLU A 6 12.69 15.43 1.89
N ARG A 7 12.88 15.86 0.64
CA ARG A 7 12.49 15.08 -0.54
C ARG A 7 13.21 13.74 -0.60
N THR A 8 14.52 13.72 -0.43
CA THR A 8 15.31 12.47 -0.42
C THR A 8 14.86 11.53 0.69
N PHE A 9 14.58 12.06 1.89
CA PHE A 9 14.03 11.26 2.98
C PHE A 9 12.69 10.60 2.63
N ILE A 10 11.76 11.38 2.06
CA ILE A 10 10.45 10.90 1.64
C ILE A 10 10.57 9.81 0.56
N GLU A 11 11.43 10.03 -0.44
CA GLU A 11 11.67 9.08 -1.53
C GLU A 11 12.26 7.75 -1.01
N MET A 12 13.27 7.80 -0.15
CA MET A 12 13.86 6.58 0.44
C MET A 12 12.84 5.81 1.29
N ARG A 13 12.04 6.51 2.08
CA ARG A 13 11.01 5.88 2.92
C ARG A 13 9.92 5.22 2.09
N GLN A 14 9.42 5.92 1.06
CA GLN A 14 8.40 5.37 0.18
C GLN A 14 8.95 4.17 -0.63
N GLU A 15 10.22 4.23 -1.06
CA GLU A 15 10.87 3.13 -1.75
C GLU A 15 10.97 1.89 -0.86
N GLY A 16 11.33 2.05 0.42
CA GLY A 16 11.34 0.94 1.37
C GLY A 16 9.95 0.31 1.56
N TYR A 17 8.91 1.13 1.69
CA TYR A 17 7.54 0.64 1.75
C TYR A 17 7.13 -0.11 0.47
N ARG A 18 7.45 0.45 -0.70
CA ARG A 18 7.17 -0.18 -2.00
C ARG A 18 7.87 -1.54 -2.14
N GLN A 19 9.13 -1.64 -1.71
CA GLN A 19 9.86 -2.91 -1.71
C GLN A 19 9.22 -3.94 -0.76
N ALA A 20 8.83 -3.52 0.43
CA ALA A 20 8.10 -4.37 1.37
C ALA A 20 6.79 -4.88 0.75
N HIS A 21 6.01 -4.01 0.12
CA HIS A 21 4.77 -4.40 -0.54
C HIS A 21 4.99 -5.35 -1.73
N ASN A 22 6.03 -5.11 -2.53
CA ASN A 22 6.38 -5.95 -3.68
C ASN A 22 6.99 -7.30 -3.29
N SER A 23 7.41 -7.48 -2.03
CA SER A 23 7.89 -8.77 -1.54
C SER A 23 6.78 -9.81 -1.38
N LEU A 24 5.52 -9.35 -1.31
CA LEU A 24 4.34 -10.17 -0.99
C LEU A 24 4.48 -10.94 0.34
N ASP A 25 5.35 -10.47 1.23
CA ASP A 25 5.49 -10.98 2.59
C ASP A 25 4.72 -10.11 3.58
N VAL A 26 3.72 -10.71 4.23
CA VAL A 26 2.81 -10.02 5.15
C VAL A 26 3.58 -9.44 6.34
N SER A 27 4.56 -10.16 6.87
CA SER A 27 5.35 -9.72 8.02
C SER A 27 6.19 -8.49 7.68
N THR A 28 6.83 -8.52 6.52
CA THR A 28 7.64 -7.41 5.99
C THR A 28 6.76 -6.18 5.74
N LEU A 29 5.58 -6.33 5.15
CA LEU A 29 4.63 -5.22 4.99
C LEU A 29 4.22 -4.62 6.35
N LEU A 30 3.78 -5.48 7.28
CA LEU A 30 3.26 -5.03 8.58
C LEU A 30 4.32 -4.43 9.50
N SER A 31 5.60 -4.66 9.23
CA SER A 31 6.71 -4.01 9.95
C SER A 31 6.73 -2.48 9.75
N TRP A 32 6.11 -1.97 8.69
CA TRP A 32 5.96 -0.54 8.42
C TRP A 32 4.79 0.09 9.18
N MET A 33 3.87 -0.70 9.71
CA MET A 33 2.65 -0.22 10.34
C MET A 33 2.87 -0.04 11.84
N SER A 34 2.41 1.08 12.40
CA SER A 34 2.32 1.24 13.85
C SER A 34 1.35 0.22 14.46
N GLN A 35 1.45 -0.07 15.76
CA GLN A 35 0.44 -0.90 16.44
C GLN A 35 -0.98 -0.31 16.34
N ASP A 36 -1.08 1.01 16.31
CA ASP A 36 -2.34 1.77 16.33
C ASP A 36 -2.83 2.18 14.93
N ILE A 37 -2.39 1.48 13.88
CA ILE A 37 -2.74 1.80 12.48
C ILE A 37 -4.26 1.84 12.26
N ASP A 38 -4.71 2.94 11.65
CA ASP A 38 -6.05 3.10 11.04
C ASP A 38 -5.93 2.91 9.52
N TYR A 39 -6.29 1.72 9.01
CA TYR A 39 -6.20 1.39 7.59
C TYR A 39 -7.57 1.41 6.92
N SER A 40 -7.64 1.95 5.71
CA SER A 40 -8.80 1.85 4.82
C SER A 40 -8.36 1.60 3.38
N ASP A 41 -9.10 0.74 2.67
CA ASP A 41 -8.99 0.56 1.22
C ASP A 41 -10.35 0.78 0.58
N HIS A 42 -10.51 1.98 0.02
CA HIS A 42 -11.75 2.40 -0.62
C HIS A 42 -11.95 1.75 -1.99
N GLY A 43 -10.90 1.18 -2.61
CA GLY A 43 -11.02 0.44 -3.86
C GLY A 43 -11.80 -0.87 -3.70
N ILE A 44 -11.77 -1.46 -2.49
CA ILE A 44 -12.45 -2.72 -2.17
C ILE A 44 -13.48 -2.60 -1.02
N GLY A 45 -13.80 -1.38 -0.59
CA GLY A 45 -14.83 -1.12 0.41
C GLY A 45 -14.46 -1.46 1.86
N VAL A 46 -13.17 -1.55 2.17
CA VAL A 46 -12.65 -1.80 3.52
C VAL A 46 -12.41 -0.46 4.21
N VAL A 47 -12.93 -0.27 5.42
CA VAL A 47 -12.79 0.99 6.17
C VAL A 47 -12.43 0.75 7.63
N HIS A 48 -11.53 1.57 8.14
CA HIS A 48 -11.13 1.66 9.56
C HIS A 48 -10.81 0.33 10.22
N ILE A 49 -9.90 -0.45 9.63
CA ILE A 49 -9.43 -1.70 10.21
C ILE A 49 -8.13 -1.50 10.99
N SER A 50 -8.00 -2.29 12.06
CA SER A 50 -6.80 -2.35 12.90
C SER A 50 -5.66 -3.12 12.22
N LYS A 51 -4.49 -3.14 12.86
CA LYS A 51 -3.34 -3.95 12.41
C LYS A 51 -3.66 -5.44 12.20
N SER A 52 -4.49 -6.02 13.07
CA SER A 52 -4.90 -7.43 12.94
C SER A 52 -5.82 -7.63 11.74
N GLY A 53 -6.75 -6.70 11.49
CA GLY A 53 -7.58 -6.75 10.28
C GLY A 53 -6.74 -6.58 9.01
N LEU A 54 -5.75 -5.68 9.05
CA LEU A 54 -4.82 -5.47 7.94
C LEU A 54 -3.96 -6.71 7.67
N HIS A 55 -3.54 -7.43 8.72
CA HIS A 55 -2.87 -8.73 8.56
C HIS A 55 -3.73 -9.70 7.76
N ASP A 56 -4.99 -9.91 8.16
CA ASP A 56 -5.88 -10.85 7.51
C ASP A 56 -6.16 -10.43 6.05
N LEU A 57 -6.35 -9.14 5.80
CA LEU A 57 -6.51 -8.59 4.45
C LEU A 57 -5.26 -8.82 3.59
N ALA A 58 -4.08 -8.47 4.10
CA ALA A 58 -2.82 -8.63 3.38
C ALA A 58 -2.54 -10.12 3.07
N THR A 59 -2.79 -11.02 4.02
CA THR A 59 -2.71 -12.47 3.78
C THR A 59 -3.66 -12.92 2.67
N ALA A 60 -4.91 -12.45 2.69
CA ALA A 60 -5.89 -12.79 1.67
C ALA A 60 -5.44 -12.30 0.27
N VAL A 61 -5.05 -11.02 0.15
CA VAL A 61 -4.61 -10.41 -1.10
C VAL A 61 -3.33 -11.07 -1.62
N PHE A 62 -2.28 -11.16 -0.80
CA PHE A 62 -0.98 -11.70 -1.24
C PHE A 62 -1.05 -13.18 -1.61
N SER A 63 -1.96 -13.95 -1.00
CA SER A 63 -2.20 -15.34 -1.41
C SER A 63 -3.05 -15.49 -2.68
N SER A 64 -3.61 -14.39 -3.20
CA SER A 64 -4.50 -14.36 -4.36
C SER A 64 -3.83 -13.82 -5.62
N VAL A 65 -2.56 -13.38 -5.53
CA VAL A 65 -1.81 -12.83 -6.66
C VAL A 65 -0.40 -13.40 -6.70
N LYS A 66 0.22 -13.37 -7.88
CA LYS A 66 1.67 -13.55 -8.05
C LYS A 66 2.24 -12.44 -8.90
N ASP A 67 3.56 -12.29 -8.83
CA ASP A 67 4.33 -11.35 -9.66
C ASP A 67 3.76 -9.91 -9.58
N MET A 68 3.15 -9.56 -8.44
CA MET A 68 2.53 -8.26 -8.25
C MET A 68 3.60 -7.20 -7.97
N VAL A 69 3.63 -6.16 -8.80
CA VAL A 69 4.62 -5.08 -8.72
C VAL A 69 3.94 -3.73 -8.75
N PHE A 70 4.18 -2.94 -7.70
CA PHE A 70 3.88 -1.52 -7.63
C PHE A 70 5.04 -0.70 -8.21
N THR A 71 4.67 0.23 -9.09
CA THR A 71 5.54 1.22 -9.71
C THR A 71 5.06 2.62 -9.32
N THR A 72 5.98 3.43 -8.79
CA THR A 72 5.72 4.83 -8.45
C THR A 72 5.46 5.65 -9.71
N VAL A 73 4.33 6.33 -9.75
CA VAL A 73 4.01 7.36 -10.76
C VAL A 73 4.42 8.74 -10.25
N SER A 74 3.99 9.08 -9.02
CA SER A 74 4.38 10.32 -8.37
C SER A 74 4.41 10.16 -6.86
N LEU A 75 5.16 11.03 -6.19
CA LEU A 75 5.25 11.09 -4.74
C LEU A 75 5.35 12.55 -4.31
N ASN A 76 4.44 12.97 -3.43
CA ASN A 76 4.38 14.32 -2.91
C ASN A 76 4.06 14.30 -1.41
N GLY A 77 4.55 15.28 -0.66
CA GLY A 77 4.22 15.41 0.76
C GLY A 77 5.32 16.06 1.60
N THR A 78 5.29 15.71 2.89
CA THR A 78 6.19 16.11 3.97
C THR A 78 6.67 14.87 4.73
N LYS A 79 7.51 15.06 5.76
CA LYS A 79 7.90 13.94 6.64
C LYS A 79 6.71 13.32 7.39
N SER A 80 5.68 14.08 7.72
CA SER A 80 4.51 13.63 8.47
C SER A 80 3.38 13.08 7.58
N PHE A 81 3.36 13.42 6.30
CA PHE A 81 2.31 13.01 5.38
C PHE A 81 2.83 12.79 3.96
N THR A 82 2.45 11.70 3.29
CA THR A 82 2.77 11.48 1.88
C THR A 82 1.55 11.03 1.08
N ALA A 83 1.45 11.51 -0.15
CA ALA A 83 0.55 11.00 -1.18
C ALA A 83 1.40 10.32 -2.27
N TRP A 84 1.13 9.05 -2.53
CA TRP A 84 1.88 8.21 -3.47
C TRP A 84 0.94 7.71 -4.55
N GLU A 85 1.14 8.17 -5.79
CA GLU A 85 0.44 7.65 -6.96
C GLU A 85 1.22 6.48 -7.54
N TRP A 86 0.50 5.42 -7.90
CA TRP A 86 1.11 4.17 -8.33
C TRP A 86 0.31 3.46 -9.42
N ILE A 87 1.00 2.58 -10.13
CA ILE A 87 0.42 1.54 -10.99
C ILE A 87 0.88 0.19 -10.42
N ALA A 88 -0.05 -0.74 -10.28
CA ALA A 88 0.24 -2.11 -9.87
C ALA A 88 -0.19 -3.09 -10.96
N LYS A 89 0.71 -4.03 -11.28
CA LYS A 89 0.44 -5.12 -12.23
C LYS A 89 0.72 -6.44 -11.57
N GLY A 90 0.02 -7.50 -11.94
CA GLY A 90 0.27 -8.86 -11.46
C GLY A 90 -0.61 -9.89 -12.16
N THR A 91 -0.57 -11.12 -11.67
CA THR A 91 -1.43 -12.21 -12.16
C THR A 91 -2.32 -12.73 -11.03
N LEU A 92 -3.60 -12.94 -11.33
CA LEU A 92 -4.57 -13.46 -10.37
C LEU A 92 -4.41 -14.97 -10.18
N LEU A 93 -4.34 -15.43 -8.93
CA LEU A 93 -4.29 -16.85 -8.55
C LEU A 93 -5.62 -17.39 -8.01
N LYS A 94 -6.50 -16.50 -7.54
CA LYS A 94 -7.81 -16.85 -6.98
C LYS A 94 -8.83 -15.82 -7.43
N GLU A 95 -10.05 -16.27 -7.73
CA GLU A 95 -11.13 -15.33 -8.03
C GLU A 95 -11.40 -14.42 -6.82
N ILE A 96 -11.53 -13.12 -7.09
CA ILE A 96 -11.90 -12.14 -6.07
C ILE A 96 -13.35 -11.71 -6.37
N PRO A 97 -14.28 -11.91 -5.42
CA PRO A 97 -15.68 -11.52 -5.61
C PRO A 97 -15.82 -10.06 -6.03
N GLY A 98 -16.58 -9.81 -7.10
CA GLY A 98 -16.84 -8.45 -7.60
C GLY A 98 -15.80 -7.91 -8.59
N ILE A 99 -14.74 -8.66 -8.89
CA ILE A 99 -13.74 -8.30 -9.90
C ILE A 99 -13.94 -9.18 -11.15
N PRO A 100 -14.07 -8.60 -12.35
CA PRO A 100 -14.32 -9.36 -13.59
C PRO A 100 -13.04 -9.98 -14.18
N LEU A 101 -12.18 -10.54 -13.32
CA LEU A 101 -10.94 -11.21 -13.69
C LEU A 101 -11.01 -12.69 -13.31
N LYS A 102 -10.43 -13.54 -14.15
CA LYS A 102 -10.35 -14.99 -13.93
C LYS A 102 -8.98 -15.37 -13.39
N VAL A 103 -8.91 -16.54 -12.76
CA VAL A 103 -7.63 -17.13 -12.38
C VAL A 103 -6.74 -17.27 -13.61
N GLY A 104 -5.51 -16.78 -13.52
CA GLY A 104 -4.53 -16.74 -14.60
C GLY A 104 -4.53 -15.43 -15.40
N ASP A 105 -5.54 -14.57 -15.25
CA ASP A 105 -5.55 -13.27 -15.92
C ASP A 105 -4.48 -12.35 -15.32
N GLU A 106 -3.83 -11.60 -16.21
CA GLU A 106 -3.04 -10.44 -15.81
C GLU A 106 -3.96 -9.28 -15.48
N PHE A 107 -3.60 -8.49 -14.48
CA PHE A 107 -4.31 -7.29 -14.11
C PHE A 107 -3.38 -6.09 -14.11
N GLU A 108 -3.98 -4.93 -14.38
CA GLU A 108 -3.40 -3.63 -14.10
C GLU A 108 -4.39 -2.84 -13.25
N SER A 109 -3.87 -2.20 -12.22
CA SER A 109 -4.60 -1.26 -11.39
C SER A 109 -3.78 0.01 -11.23
N MET A 110 -4.48 1.12 -11.00
CA MET A 110 -3.86 2.39 -10.70
C MET A 110 -4.55 3.00 -9.50
N GLY A 111 -3.78 3.75 -8.72
CA GLY A 111 -4.28 4.28 -7.48
C GLY A 111 -3.40 5.35 -6.85
N CYS A 112 -3.85 5.76 -5.68
CA CYS A 112 -3.13 6.65 -4.80
C CYS A 112 -3.29 6.17 -3.36
N SER A 113 -2.15 6.07 -2.66
CA SER A 113 -2.09 5.80 -1.23
C SER A 113 -1.79 7.10 -0.49
N LEU A 114 -2.56 7.39 0.55
CA LEU A 114 -2.30 8.47 1.48
C LEU A 114 -1.76 7.89 2.79
N PHE A 115 -0.63 8.41 3.25
CA PHE A 115 0.05 7.96 4.47
C PHE A 115 0.17 9.11 5.46
N TRP A 116 -0.21 8.84 6.70
CA TRP A 116 0.18 9.65 7.85
C TRP A 116 1.19 8.87 8.67
N TRP A 117 2.33 9.50 8.93
CA TRP A 117 3.47 8.88 9.59
C TRP A 117 3.49 9.26 11.07
N LYS A 118 3.85 8.30 11.92
CA LYS A 118 3.98 8.52 13.36
C LYS A 118 5.20 9.39 13.64
N GLU A 119 4.98 10.51 14.33
CA GLU A 119 6.03 11.45 14.74
C GLU A 119 6.39 11.22 16.22
N GLY A 120 7.67 10.95 16.48
CA GLY A 120 8.20 10.73 17.83
C GLY A 120 7.76 9.42 18.51
N GLY A 121 8.44 9.09 19.61
CA GLY A 121 8.10 7.94 20.47
C GLY A 121 8.58 6.58 19.94
N GLY A 122 8.02 5.50 20.50
CA GLY A 122 8.53 4.12 20.34
C GLY A 122 8.31 3.44 18.99
N GLU A 123 7.74 4.14 17.99
CA GLU A 123 7.49 3.63 16.64
C GLU A 123 7.60 4.77 15.60
N GLU A 124 8.45 5.77 15.86
CA GLU A 124 8.64 6.90 14.95
C GLU A 124 8.99 6.41 13.52
N GLY A 125 8.35 7.02 12.53
CA GLY A 125 8.53 6.66 11.12
C GLY A 125 7.69 5.48 10.63
N SER A 126 6.91 4.83 11.50
CA SER A 126 5.86 3.88 11.10
C SER A 126 4.60 4.59 10.59
N ILE A 127 3.76 3.86 9.87
CA ILE A 127 2.49 4.36 9.34
C ILE A 127 1.43 4.32 10.44
N LEU A 128 0.85 5.47 10.76
CA LEU A 128 -0.22 5.62 11.74
C LEU A 128 -1.60 5.56 11.12
N LYS A 129 -1.74 6.09 9.89
CA LYS A 129 -2.98 6.02 9.12
C LYS A 129 -2.65 5.82 7.66
N MET A 130 -3.48 5.02 7.00
CA MET A 130 -3.35 4.77 5.58
C MET A 130 -4.72 4.70 4.92
N ALA A 131 -4.86 5.41 3.80
CA ALA A 131 -6.05 5.34 2.96
C ALA A 131 -5.63 5.02 1.53
N GLU A 132 -6.16 3.92 1.01
CA GLU A 132 -5.94 3.45 -0.35
C GLU A 132 -7.14 3.78 -1.25
N TYR A 133 -6.84 4.29 -2.44
CA TYR A 133 -7.80 4.51 -3.50
C TYR A 133 -7.27 3.83 -4.76
N SER A 134 -7.99 2.83 -5.24
CA SER A 134 -7.55 2.07 -6.41
C SER A 134 -8.72 1.80 -7.34
N ARG A 135 -8.37 1.59 -8.61
CA ARG A 135 -9.27 1.02 -9.61
C ARG A 135 -8.46 0.11 -10.52
N PHE A 136 -9.12 -0.91 -11.05
CA PHE A 136 -8.56 -1.65 -12.16
C PHE A 136 -8.64 -0.84 -13.45
N VAL A 137 -7.70 -1.09 -14.36
CA VAL A 137 -7.60 -0.45 -15.66
C VAL A 137 -8.03 -1.44 -16.73
N GLY A 138 -8.93 -1.02 -17.63
CA GLY A 138 -9.30 -1.81 -18.81
C GLY A 138 -10.29 -2.96 -18.56
N ILE A 139 -10.92 -2.99 -17.39
CA ILE A 139 -12.07 -3.86 -17.06
C ILE A 139 -13.34 -3.07 -16.79
#